data_AF-A0A2E6AT18-F1
#
_entry.id   AF-A0A2E6AT18-F1
#
_cell.length_a   1.000
_cell.length_b   1.000
_cell.length_c   1.000
_cell.angle_alpha   90.00
_cell.angle_beta   90.00
_cell.angle_gamma   90.00
#
_symmetry.space_group_name_H-M   'P 1'
#
loop_
_entity.id
_entity.type
_entity.pdbx_description
1 polymer ?
#
loop_
_entity_poly.entity_id
_entity_poly.type
_entity_poly.pdbx_seq_one_letter_code
_entity_poly.pdbx_strand_id
1 'polypeptide(L)'
;MKIETKKQNKNQACEIDENTVSINGIGPFCEHPRKENCWIYNGRMPTSNCWIFVNGKNVEIHNVIVYNPDARFSGHGTAMISDIRKAFPESHIWVDTWNCTRPFWQKMQHEGFIDSIANDYSWPCINTTCMTCHPNRGEFRRRAFQ
;
A
#
# COMPACT_ATOMS: atom_id res chain seq x y z
N MET A 1 26.43 -31.53 -7.12
CA MET A 1 25.10 -31.39 -6.47
C MET A 1 24.26 -30.44 -7.32
N LYS A 2 23.17 -30.92 -7.92
CA LYS A 2 22.26 -30.08 -8.71
C LYS A 2 21.29 -29.40 -7.74
N ILE A 3 21.30 -28.07 -7.70
CA ILE A 3 20.35 -27.30 -6.91
C ILE A 3 19.07 -27.21 -7.75
N GLU A 4 18.05 -27.97 -7.35
CA GLU A 4 16.72 -27.88 -7.94
C GLU A 4 16.03 -26.61 -7.41
N THR A 5 16.00 -25.58 -8.24
CA THR A 5 15.22 -24.38 -7.97
C THR A 5 13.74 -24.70 -8.16
N LYS A 6 13.04 -25.08 -7.07
CA LYS A 6 11.58 -25.26 -7.09
C LYS A 6 10.92 -23.93 -7.49
N LYS A 7 10.33 -23.92 -8.68
CA LYS A 7 9.45 -22.86 -9.17
C LYS A 7 8.24 -22.80 -8.22
N GLN A 8 8.21 -21.81 -7.33
CA GLN A 8 7.03 -21.56 -6.49
C GLN A 8 5.85 -21.19 -7.38
N ASN A 9 4.84 -22.07 -7.41
CA ASN A 9 3.58 -21.82 -8.08
C ASN A 9 2.88 -20.64 -7.38
N LYS A 10 2.32 -19.73 -8.18
CA LYS A 10 1.61 -18.50 -7.77
C LYS A 10 0.42 -18.74 -6.81
N ASN A 11 0.03 -19.98 -6.55
CA ASN A 11 -1.14 -20.33 -5.75
C ASN A 11 -0.86 -20.45 -4.24
N GLN A 12 0.40 -20.37 -3.79
CA GLN A 12 0.74 -20.51 -2.37
C GLN A 12 0.77 -19.17 -1.59
N ALA A 13 0.50 -18.04 -2.25
CA ALA A 13 0.46 -16.72 -1.61
C ALA A 13 -0.90 -16.38 -0.98
N CYS A 14 -1.85 -17.33 -0.98
CA CYS A 14 -3.25 -17.11 -0.61
C CYS A 14 -3.75 -18.01 0.54
N GLU A 15 -2.89 -18.77 1.22
CA GLU A 15 -3.30 -19.41 2.47
C GLU A 15 -3.39 -18.32 3.53
N ILE A 16 -4.62 -18.01 3.92
CA ILE A 16 -4.94 -17.13 5.05
C ILE A 16 -4.32 -17.80 6.28
N ASP A 17 -3.20 -17.25 6.75
CA ASP A 17 -2.49 -17.72 7.94
C ASP A 17 -3.45 -17.73 9.15
N GLU A 18 -3.31 -18.73 10.03
CA GLU A 18 -4.13 -18.88 11.24
C GLU A 18 -4.01 -17.66 12.18
N ASN A 19 -2.99 -16.82 11.97
CA ASN A 19 -2.72 -15.59 12.72
C ASN A 19 -3.33 -14.32 12.09
N THR A 20 -4.25 -14.46 11.14
CA THR A 20 -4.96 -13.30 10.58
C THR A 20 -6.11 -12.86 11.47
N VAL A 21 -6.32 -11.55 11.55
CA VAL A 21 -7.40 -10.92 12.33
C VAL A 21 -8.32 -10.10 11.44
N SER A 22 -9.53 -9.86 11.91
CA SER A 22 -10.44 -8.87 11.34
C SER A 22 -10.64 -7.72 12.32
N ILE A 23 -10.63 -6.49 11.81
CA ILE A 23 -10.82 -5.26 12.58
C ILE A 23 -12.13 -4.63 12.12
N ASN A 24 -13.09 -4.49 13.04
CA ASN A 24 -14.46 -4.04 12.72
C ASN A 24 -15.10 -4.81 11.56
N GLY A 25 -14.87 -6.12 11.48
CA GLY A 25 -15.41 -7.00 10.43
C GLY A 25 -14.70 -6.89 9.07
N ILE A 26 -13.65 -6.09 8.97
CA ILE A 26 -12.80 -5.96 7.77
C ILE A 26 -11.53 -6.79 7.97
N GLY A 27 -11.05 -7.46 6.92
CA GLY A 27 -9.84 -8.26 6.96
C GLY A 27 -9.65 -9.12 5.71
N PRO A 28 -8.68 -10.07 5.71
CA PRO A 28 -7.74 -10.31 6.82
C PRO A 28 -6.66 -9.24 6.96
N PHE A 29 -6.23 -9.02 8.19
CA PHE A 29 -4.99 -8.34 8.56
C PHE A 29 -4.03 -9.36 9.16
N CYS A 30 -2.74 -9.29 8.82
CA CYS A 30 -1.69 -10.02 9.56
C CYS A 30 -0.63 -9.07 10.07
N GLU A 31 -0.02 -9.38 11.21
CA GLU A 31 1.11 -8.61 11.71
C GLU A 31 2.28 -8.68 10.73
N HIS A 32 2.94 -7.55 10.52
CA HIS A 32 4.14 -7.50 9.71
C HIS A 32 5.29 -8.16 10.49
N PRO A 33 5.98 -9.19 9.95
CA PRO A 33 6.89 -10.06 10.69
C PRO A 33 8.19 -9.40 11.19
N ARG A 34 8.37 -8.10 10.90
CA ARG A 34 9.62 -7.34 11.13
C ARG A 34 9.38 -5.90 11.57
N LYS A 35 8.13 -5.46 11.69
CA LYS A 35 7.80 -4.06 11.97
C LYS A 35 6.75 -4.03 13.07
N GLU A 36 7.13 -3.46 14.20
CA GLU A 36 6.23 -3.30 15.33
C GLU A 36 5.04 -2.40 14.95
N ASN A 37 3.86 -2.71 15.49
CA ASN A 37 2.61 -1.99 15.26
C ASN A 37 2.18 -1.88 13.78
N CYS A 38 2.76 -2.71 12.91
CA CYS A 38 2.49 -2.71 11.48
C CYS A 38 1.67 -3.94 11.10
N TRP A 39 0.59 -3.73 10.34
CA TRP A 39 -0.28 -4.77 9.85
C TRP A 39 -0.33 -4.73 8.33
N ILE A 40 -0.39 -5.89 7.70
CA ILE A 40 -0.57 -6.05 6.26
C ILE A 40 -2.05 -6.37 6.01
N TYR A 41 -2.74 -5.51 5.28
CA TYR A 41 -4.12 -5.74 4.88
C TYR A 41 -4.17 -6.62 3.62
N ASN A 42 -4.70 -7.83 3.75
CA ASN A 42 -4.79 -8.83 2.69
C ASN A 42 -6.23 -9.10 2.21
N GLY A 43 -7.22 -8.31 2.65
CA GLY A 43 -8.64 -8.43 2.24
C GLY A 43 -8.93 -8.32 0.75
N ARG A 44 -7.96 -7.84 -0.03
CA ARG A 44 -8.06 -7.73 -1.50
C ARG A 44 -6.96 -8.48 -2.24
N MET A 45 -6.26 -9.40 -1.58
CA MET A 45 -5.35 -10.30 -2.27
C MET A 45 -6.12 -11.21 -3.24
N PRO A 46 -5.53 -11.56 -4.40
CA PRO A 46 -4.18 -11.23 -4.87
C PRO A 46 -4.08 -9.90 -5.64
N THR A 47 -5.14 -9.09 -5.69
CA THR A 47 -5.21 -7.90 -6.54
C THR A 47 -4.46 -6.70 -5.95
N SER A 48 -4.65 -6.45 -4.66
CA SER A 48 -4.06 -5.30 -3.98
C SER A 48 -3.87 -5.54 -2.49
N ASN A 49 -2.88 -4.86 -1.90
CA ASN A 49 -2.69 -4.79 -0.46
C ASN A 49 -2.08 -3.44 -0.05
N CYS A 50 -2.07 -3.19 1.26
CA CYS A 50 -1.35 -2.09 1.87
C CYS A 50 -0.84 -2.50 3.25
N TRP A 51 0.04 -1.69 3.80
CA TRP A 51 0.46 -1.77 5.19
C TRP A 51 -0.19 -0.64 5.97
N ILE A 52 -0.49 -0.89 7.24
CA ILE A 52 -0.97 0.13 8.16
C ILE A 52 -0.14 0.11 9.44
N PHE A 53 0.21 1.27 9.96
CA PHE A 53 0.76 1.40 11.31
C PHE A 53 -0.31 1.99 12.22
N VAL A 54 -0.57 1.33 13.35
CA VAL A 54 -1.60 1.74 14.29
C VAL A 54 -0.95 2.26 15.56
N ASN A 55 -1.17 3.54 15.88
CA ASN A 55 -0.69 4.17 17.10
C ASN A 55 -1.83 4.93 17.80
N GLY A 56 -2.50 4.26 18.73
CA GLY A 56 -3.70 4.78 19.38
C GLY A 56 -4.81 5.05 18.37
N LYS A 57 -5.25 6.32 18.26
CA LYS A 57 -6.26 6.76 17.28
C LYS A 57 -5.66 7.21 15.94
N ASN A 58 -4.35 7.05 15.72
CA ASN A 58 -3.72 7.41 14.46
C ASN A 58 -3.42 6.14 13.66
N VAL A 59 -3.80 6.16 12.38
CA VAL A 59 -3.52 5.07 11.43
C VAL A 59 -2.77 5.64 10.24
N GLU A 60 -1.55 5.17 10.03
CA GLU A 60 -0.71 5.60 8.93
C GLU A 60 -0.70 4.53 7.84
N ILE A 61 -1.04 4.90 6.59
CA ILE A 61 -1.09 3.96 5.47
C ILE A 61 0.24 3.97 4.71
N HIS A 62 0.78 2.78 4.47
CA HIS A 62 2.03 2.53 3.76
C HIS A 62 1.85 1.52 2.63
N ASN A 63 2.84 1.48 1.74
CA ASN A 63 3.04 0.41 0.76
C ASN A 63 1.77 -0.02 0.01
N VAL A 64 0.99 0.95 -0.47
CA VAL A 64 -0.22 0.72 -1.26
C VAL A 64 0.15 0.17 -2.63
N ILE A 65 -0.33 -1.03 -2.96
CA ILE A 65 -0.02 -1.68 -4.23
C ILE A 65 -1.30 -2.23 -4.86
N VAL A 66 -1.51 -1.91 -6.14
CA VAL A 66 -2.33 -2.71 -7.06
C VAL A 66 -1.35 -3.45 -7.97
N TYR A 67 -1.28 -4.77 -7.81
CA TYR A 67 -0.20 -5.60 -8.33
C TYR A 67 -0.19 -5.66 -9.85
N ASN A 68 -1.35 -5.93 -10.46
CA ASN A 68 -1.48 -5.96 -11.91
C ASN A 68 -1.62 -4.52 -12.46
N PRO A 69 -0.69 -4.02 -13.28
CA PRO A 69 -0.81 -2.71 -13.91
C PRO A 69 -2.10 -2.55 -14.73
N ASP A 70 -2.57 -3.60 -15.38
CA ASP A 70 -3.78 -3.55 -16.23
C ASP A 70 -5.06 -3.43 -15.40
N ALA A 71 -5.01 -3.80 -14.12
CA ALA A 71 -6.12 -3.62 -13.19
C ALA A 71 -6.09 -2.23 -12.51
N ARG A 72 -5.07 -1.41 -12.77
CA ARG A 72 -5.05 -0.02 -12.27
C ARG A 72 -6.14 0.79 -12.96
N PHE A 73 -6.50 1.91 -12.34
CA PHE A 73 -7.63 2.76 -12.78
C PHE A 73 -9.01 2.07 -12.74
N SER A 74 -9.12 0.84 -12.23
CA SER A 74 -10.36 0.08 -12.09
C SER A 74 -10.94 0.11 -10.65
N GLY A 75 -10.55 1.10 -9.85
CA GLY A 75 -11.11 1.32 -8.50
C GLY A 75 -10.54 0.45 -7.37
N HIS A 76 -9.66 -0.52 -7.63
CA HIS A 76 -9.10 -1.39 -6.57
C HIS A 76 -8.40 -0.62 -5.44
N GLY A 77 -7.60 0.39 -5.77
CA GLY A 77 -6.94 1.23 -4.77
C GLY A 77 -7.95 1.97 -3.89
N THR A 78 -8.98 2.58 -4.49
CA THR A 78 -10.04 3.27 -3.73
C THR A 78 -10.79 2.32 -2.82
N ALA A 79 -11.16 1.16 -3.34
CA ALA A 79 -11.89 0.17 -2.58
C ALA A 79 -11.06 -0.35 -1.39
N MET A 80 -9.74 -0.50 -1.57
CA MET A 80 -8.82 -0.85 -0.49
C MET A 80 -8.77 0.20 0.61
N ILE A 81 -8.59 1.49 0.28
CA ILE A 81 -8.53 2.56 1.28
C ILE A 81 -9.89 2.74 1.97
N SER A 82 -11.00 2.54 1.24
CA SER A 82 -12.34 2.52 1.84
C SER A 82 -12.50 1.43 2.89
N ASP A 83 -11.94 0.24 2.66
CA ASP A 83 -11.95 -0.84 3.66
C ASP A 83 -11.14 -0.44 4.90
N ILE A 84 -9.98 0.19 4.73
CA ILE A 84 -9.18 0.70 5.87
C ILE A 84 -9.98 1.74 6.67
N ARG A 85 -10.68 2.67 6.02
CA ARG A 85 -11.58 3.60 6.73
C ARG A 85 -12.68 2.87 7.51
N LYS A 86 -13.30 1.84 6.94
CA LYS A 86 -14.32 1.03 7.64
C LYS A 86 -13.73 0.25 8.81
N ALA A 87 -12.49 -0.23 8.68
CA ALA A 87 -11.77 -0.90 9.75
C ALA A 87 -11.45 0.07 10.91
N PHE A 88 -11.23 1.35 10.62
CA PHE A 88 -10.85 2.37 11.60
C PHE A 88 -11.71 3.64 11.49
N PRO A 89 -13.02 3.56 11.79
CA PRO A 89 -13.97 4.62 11.50
C PRO A 89 -13.66 5.93 12.24
N GLU A 90 -13.24 5.82 13.50
CA GLU A 90 -12.98 6.96 14.40
C GLU A 90 -11.50 7.38 14.47
N SER A 91 -10.63 6.74 13.70
CA SER A 91 -9.20 7.06 13.71
C SER A 91 -8.89 8.20 12.76
N HIS A 92 -7.87 8.98 13.11
CA HIS A 92 -7.20 9.86 12.15
C HIS A 92 -6.34 9.02 11.21
N ILE A 93 -6.75 8.91 9.96
CA ILE A 93 -6.06 8.16 8.91
C ILE A 93 -5.25 9.11 8.05
N TRP A 94 -3.97 8.84 7.88
CA TRP A 94 -3.08 9.73 7.14
C TRP A 94 -2.03 8.96 6.33
N VAL A 95 -1.39 9.68 5.42
CA VAL A 95 -0.39 9.12 4.50
C VAL A 95 0.67 10.14 4.12
N ASP A 96 1.90 9.67 3.94
CA ASP A 96 2.91 10.37 3.14
C ASP A 96 2.89 9.85 1.69
N THR A 97 2.92 10.76 0.72
CA THR A 97 2.85 10.39 -0.70
C THR A 97 3.87 11.10 -1.57
N TRP A 98 4.34 10.37 -2.59
CA TRP A 98 5.04 10.95 -3.73
C TRP A 98 4.11 11.82 -4.58
N ASN A 99 4.72 12.74 -5.33
CA ASN A 99 3.98 13.65 -6.21
C ASN A 99 3.14 12.92 -7.27
N CYS A 100 3.66 11.82 -7.84
CA CYS A 100 2.95 11.08 -8.89
C CYS A 100 1.69 10.36 -8.40
N THR A 101 1.62 10.02 -7.12
CA THR A 101 0.46 9.37 -6.50
C THR A 101 -0.40 10.36 -5.72
N ARG A 102 0.06 11.60 -5.52
CA ARG A 102 -0.68 12.64 -4.77
C ARG A 102 -2.11 12.87 -5.27
N PRO A 103 -2.41 12.90 -6.59
CA PRO A 103 -3.79 13.04 -7.06
C PRO A 103 -4.73 11.93 -6.57
N PHE A 104 -4.24 10.69 -6.48
CA PHE A 104 -5.02 9.59 -5.92
C PHE A 104 -5.35 9.84 -4.45
N TRP A 105 -4.38 10.28 -3.65
CA TRP A 105 -4.59 10.53 -2.23
C TRP A 105 -5.44 11.77 -1.95
N GLN A 106 -5.32 12.82 -2.76
CA GLN A 106 -6.22 13.98 -2.68
C GLN A 106 -7.66 13.56 -2.93
N LYS A 107 -7.89 12.63 -3.87
CA LYS A 107 -9.22 12.02 -4.04
C LYS A 107 -9.63 11.24 -2.78
N MET A 108 -8.77 10.40 -2.21
CA MET A 108 -9.12 9.63 -1.00
C MET A 108 -9.45 10.54 0.19
N GLN A 109 -8.77 11.69 0.30
CA GLN A 109 -9.06 12.70 1.31
C GLN A 109 -10.41 13.37 1.04
N HIS A 110 -10.66 13.79 -0.21
CA HIS A 110 -11.92 14.40 -0.61
C HIS A 110 -13.13 13.50 -0.36
N GLU A 111 -12.98 12.19 -0.58
CA GLU A 111 -14.01 11.17 -0.36
C GLU A 111 -14.14 10.75 1.12
N GLY A 112 -13.34 11.34 2.03
CA GLY A 112 -13.37 11.04 3.46
C GLY A 112 -12.74 9.70 3.87
N PHE A 113 -12.04 9.02 2.95
CA PHE A 113 -11.36 7.76 3.27
C PHE A 113 -10.05 7.96 4.04
N ILE A 114 -9.42 9.13 3.92
CA ILE A 114 -8.33 9.56 4.79
C ILE A 114 -8.60 10.99 5.28
N ASP A 115 -7.98 11.39 6.39
CA ASP A 115 -8.13 12.72 6.96
C ASP A 115 -7.06 13.69 6.46
N SER A 116 -5.82 13.21 6.30
CA SER A 116 -4.70 14.09 5.92
C SER A 116 -3.64 13.43 5.04
N ILE A 117 -2.98 14.26 4.23
CA ILE A 117 -1.71 13.95 3.57
C ILE A 117 -0.64 14.73 4.34
N ALA A 118 0.23 14.03 5.06
CA ALA A 118 1.08 14.65 6.06
C ALA A 118 2.26 15.44 5.47
N ASN A 119 2.88 14.95 4.41
CA ASN A 119 3.98 15.68 3.77
C ASN A 119 3.50 16.94 3.03
N ASP A 120 3.94 18.10 3.51
CA ASP A 120 3.77 19.43 2.89
C ASP A 120 4.86 19.75 1.84
N TYR A 121 5.93 18.94 1.81
CA TYR A 121 6.99 19.01 0.82
C TYR A 121 6.85 17.98 -0.31
N SER A 122 7.40 18.33 -1.47
CA SER A 122 7.51 17.45 -2.63
C SER A 122 8.39 16.25 -2.30
N TRP A 123 7.80 15.08 -2.11
CA TRP A 123 8.55 13.85 -1.86
C TRP A 123 9.00 13.21 -3.17
N PRO A 124 10.32 13.09 -3.43
CA PRO A 124 10.83 12.56 -4.69
C PRO A 124 10.46 11.07 -4.83
N CYS A 125 9.88 10.72 -5.99
CA CYS A 125 9.53 9.34 -6.28
C CYS A 125 10.78 8.47 -6.41
N ILE A 126 10.87 7.41 -5.61
CA ILE A 126 11.94 6.40 -5.67
C ILE A 126 11.89 5.61 -6.98
N ASN A 127 10.71 5.52 -7.60
CA ASN A 127 10.56 4.93 -8.92
C ASN A 127 11.19 5.85 -9.96
N THR A 128 12.41 5.52 -10.30
CA THR A 128 13.28 6.24 -11.21
C THR A 128 12.84 6.18 -12.67
N THR A 129 11.84 5.37 -13.01
CA THR A 129 11.20 5.32 -14.33
C THR A 129 9.84 6.04 -14.35
N CYS A 130 9.43 6.69 -13.26
CA CYS A 130 8.18 7.43 -13.19
C CYS A 130 8.27 8.71 -14.05
N MET A 131 7.60 8.72 -15.20
CA MET A 131 7.59 9.89 -16.10
C MET A 131 6.84 11.09 -15.52
N THR A 132 5.90 10.86 -14.60
CA THR A 132 5.21 11.96 -13.89
C THR A 132 6.15 12.73 -12.97
N CYS A 133 7.06 12.04 -12.27
CA CYS A 133 8.02 12.69 -11.38
C CYS A 133 9.34 13.04 -12.07
N HIS A 134 9.70 12.34 -13.15
CA HIS A 134 10.98 12.48 -13.84
C HIS A 134 10.76 12.67 -15.36
N PRO A 135 10.03 13.72 -15.80
CA PRO A 135 9.60 13.88 -17.20
C PRO A 135 10.75 14.06 -18.19
N ASN A 136 11.86 14.65 -17.75
CA ASN A 136 13.02 14.98 -18.60
C ASN A 136 14.13 13.92 -18.56
N ARG A 137 13.84 12.71 -18.05
CA ARG A 137 14.86 11.71 -17.80
C ARG A 137 15.18 10.91 -19.07
N GLY A 138 16.32 11.20 -19.69
CA GLY A 138 16.82 10.51 -20.88
C GLY A 138 17.46 9.14 -20.63
N GLU A 139 17.88 8.83 -19.39
CA GLU A 139 18.53 7.55 -19.05
C GLU A 139 17.84 6.80 -17.89
N PHE A 140 17.56 5.51 -18.11
CA PHE A 140 16.95 4.60 -17.12
C PHE A 140 17.98 4.02 -16.12
N ARG A 141 18.81 4.83 -15.46
CA ARG A 141 19.70 4.33 -14.37
C ARG A 141 18.99 4.42 -13.01
N ARG A 142 19.03 3.37 -12.17
CA ARG A 142 18.50 3.47 -10.79
C ARG A 142 19.37 4.43 -9.96
N ARG A 143 18.76 5.21 -9.06
CA ARG A 143 19.51 5.89 -8.00
C ARG A 143 20.03 4.79 -7.08
N ALA A 144 21.34 4.59 -7.02
CA ALA A 144 21.93 3.86 -5.90
C ALA A 144 21.79 4.77 -4.68
N PHE A 145 21.20 4.27 -3.60
CA PHE A 145 21.46 4.88 -2.30
C PHE A 145 22.95 4.63 -2.01
N GLN A 146 23.72 5.71 -1.85
CA GLN A 146 25.03 5.63 -1.20
C GLN A 146 24.82 5.54 0.31
#